data_AF-A0A1S9RLL7-F1
#
_entry.id   AF-A0A1S9RLL7-F1
#
_cell.length_a   1.000
_cell.length_b   1.000
_cell.length_c   1.000
_cell.angle_alpha   90.00
_cell.angle_beta   90.00
_cell.angle_gamma   90.00
#
_symmetry.space_group_name_H-M   'P 1'
#
loop_
_entity.id
_entity.type
_entity.pdbx_description
1 polymer ?
#
loop_
_entity_poly.entity_id
_entity_poly.type
_entity_poly.pdbx_seq_one_letter_code
_entity_poly.pdbx_strand_id
1 'polypeptide(L)'
;MYGDQGETLLHETAHPEPVTLPHLFPQASRIRCLGGLHPAPFNGIARGLGVAVRKQDISQDEAVSFLLNLINNPSPIEGWKATLGEPNGYLRGGDITLKELWQLISHAVHAAGPWRHAFYGMIDTIRTGECSTGEVLSFLIDSARGKVAPYCGGLTVLATGTRNGLPAVSTKRTAKFGEGSVLFSNMAAVTGGACAAFMTLALEEGQKLSGVFAPEDWAEPQAFCKALGRIGVPHDELAHWIDHGSVNSRL
;
A
#
# COMPACT_ATOMS: atom_id res chain seq x y z
N MET A 1 10.36 -0.48 3.92
CA MET A 1 10.80 0.69 3.12
C MET A 1 10.93 1.85 4.10
N TYR A 2 12.05 2.60 4.14
CA TYR A 2 12.35 3.54 5.22
C TYR A 2 12.60 4.97 4.73
N GLY A 3 12.24 5.93 5.59
CA GLY A 3 12.66 7.33 5.55
C GLY A 3 12.96 7.85 6.96
N ASP A 4 11.97 7.88 7.87
CA ASP A 4 12.14 8.40 9.25
C ASP A 4 11.25 7.73 10.32
N GLN A 5 10.48 6.67 10.01
CA GLN A 5 9.40 6.15 10.90
C GLN A 5 9.31 4.62 11.11
N GLY A 6 10.41 3.87 11.05
CA GLY A 6 10.42 2.44 11.42
C GLY A 6 10.38 1.42 10.26
N GLU A 7 10.59 0.14 10.58
CA GLU A 7 10.54 -0.99 9.62
C GLU A 7 9.08 -1.24 9.25
N THR A 8 8.78 -1.36 7.96
CA THR A 8 7.42 -1.74 7.49
C THR A 8 7.48 -3.10 6.83
N LEU A 9 6.70 -4.05 7.34
CA LEU A 9 6.51 -5.34 6.72
C LEU A 9 5.80 -5.18 5.37
N LEU A 10 6.26 -5.91 4.35
CA LEU A 10 5.62 -5.93 3.04
C LEU A 10 4.80 -7.22 2.90
N HIS A 11 3.59 -7.07 2.40
CA HIS A 11 2.67 -8.16 2.09
C HIS A 11 2.61 -8.38 0.59
N GLU A 12 2.35 -9.62 0.15
CA GLU A 12 2.12 -9.90 -1.26
C GLU A 12 0.84 -9.21 -1.71
N THR A 13 0.94 -8.35 -2.72
CA THR A 13 -0.19 -7.57 -3.22
C THR A 13 -1.00 -8.42 -4.20
N ALA A 14 -2.33 -8.34 -4.13
CA ALA A 14 -3.25 -8.99 -5.08
C ALA A 14 -3.30 -8.28 -6.45
N HIS A 15 -2.25 -7.54 -6.76
CA HIS A 15 -2.09 -6.71 -7.94
C HIS A 15 -1.94 -7.61 -9.18
N PRO A 16 -2.56 -7.31 -10.34
CA PRO A 16 -2.53 -8.16 -11.54
C PRO A 16 -1.15 -8.26 -12.22
N GLU A 17 -0.19 -7.42 -11.84
CA GLU A 17 1.12 -7.29 -12.44
C GLU A 17 1.93 -8.61 -12.45
N PRO A 18 1.93 -9.48 -11.42
CA PRO A 18 2.54 -10.81 -11.50
C PRO A 18 1.92 -11.73 -12.55
N VAL A 19 0.70 -11.44 -13.02
CA VAL A 19 0.01 -12.19 -14.08
C VAL A 19 0.37 -11.65 -15.46
N THR A 20 0.63 -10.34 -15.61
CA THR A 20 0.93 -9.72 -16.92
C THR A 20 2.42 -9.59 -17.22
N LEU A 21 3.25 -9.29 -16.21
CA LEU A 21 4.70 -9.12 -16.35
C LEU A 21 5.44 -10.35 -16.93
N PRO A 22 5.03 -11.61 -16.68
CA PRO A 22 5.70 -12.77 -17.28
C PRO A 22 5.74 -12.75 -18.82
N HIS A 23 4.79 -12.08 -19.49
CA HIS A 23 4.81 -11.95 -20.96
C HIS A 23 6.02 -11.16 -21.47
N LEU A 24 6.43 -10.11 -20.77
CA LEU A 24 7.63 -9.32 -21.11
C LEU A 24 8.92 -10.01 -20.71
N PHE A 25 8.85 -10.83 -19.67
CA PHE A 25 10.00 -11.46 -19.03
C PHE A 25 9.85 -12.99 -19.04
N PRO A 26 9.89 -13.65 -20.22
CA PRO A 26 9.68 -15.09 -20.32
C PRO A 26 10.75 -15.93 -19.60
N GLN A 27 11.90 -15.33 -19.28
CA GLN A 27 12.97 -15.97 -18.52
C GLN A 27 12.77 -15.85 -16.99
N ALA A 28 11.77 -15.07 -16.54
CA ALA A 28 11.36 -15.05 -15.14
C ALA A 28 10.54 -16.30 -14.84
N SER A 29 11.01 -17.11 -13.89
CA SER A 29 10.26 -18.27 -13.38
C SER A 29 9.27 -17.87 -12.29
N ARG A 30 9.47 -16.71 -11.65
CA ARG A 30 8.54 -16.17 -10.64
C ARG A 30 8.68 -14.66 -10.54
N ILE A 31 7.55 -13.97 -10.45
CA ILE A 31 7.47 -12.53 -10.16
C ILE A 31 6.58 -12.37 -8.92
N ARG A 32 7.05 -11.58 -7.95
CA ARG A 32 6.27 -11.21 -6.75
C ARG A 32 6.20 -9.70 -6.66
N CYS A 33 4.98 -9.19 -6.51
CA CYS A 33 4.74 -7.81 -6.13
C CYS A 33 4.40 -7.78 -4.65
N LEU A 34 5.14 -6.98 -3.89
CA LEU A 34 4.99 -6.81 -2.46
C LEU A 34 4.69 -5.34 -2.20
N GLY A 35 3.84 -5.07 -1.22
CA GLY A 35 3.45 -3.73 -0.83
C GLY A 35 3.12 -3.66 0.65
N GLY A 36 3.22 -2.47 1.20
CA GLY A 36 2.86 -2.20 2.58
C GLY A 36 2.27 -0.81 2.68
N LEU A 37 1.29 -0.66 3.56
CA LEU A 37 0.69 0.63 3.89
C LEU A 37 1.24 1.11 5.22
N HIS A 38 1.46 2.41 5.31
CA HIS A 38 1.66 3.13 6.56
C HIS A 38 0.41 3.97 6.85
N PRO A 39 -0.02 4.05 8.13
CA PRO A 39 0.56 3.40 9.30
C PRO A 39 0.30 1.89 9.32
N ALA A 40 1.23 1.11 9.86
CA ALA A 40 1.21 -0.36 9.84
C ALA A 40 -0.10 -1.00 10.38
N PRO A 41 -0.79 -0.44 11.41
CA PRO A 41 -2.09 -0.95 11.85
C PRO A 41 -3.16 -1.02 10.74
N PHE A 42 -3.04 -0.18 9.69
CA PHE A 42 -3.97 -0.20 8.57
C PHE A 42 -3.87 -1.50 7.74
N ASN A 43 -2.68 -2.11 7.63
CA ASN A 43 -2.53 -3.44 7.04
C ASN A 43 -3.32 -4.48 7.83
N GLY A 44 -3.31 -4.35 9.16
CA GLY A 44 -4.11 -5.16 10.08
C GLY A 44 -5.61 -5.05 9.80
N ILE A 45 -6.14 -3.84 9.68
CA ILE A 45 -7.57 -3.61 9.37
C ILE A 45 -7.98 -4.34 8.08
N ALA A 46 -7.27 -4.08 6.98
CA ALA A 46 -7.59 -4.68 5.69
C ALA A 46 -7.50 -6.21 5.71
N ARG A 47 -6.47 -6.76 6.37
CA ARG A 47 -6.28 -8.22 6.51
C ARG A 47 -7.36 -8.86 7.36
N GLY A 48 -7.73 -8.23 8.49
CA GLY A 48 -8.78 -8.72 9.38
C GLY A 48 -10.13 -8.83 8.66
N LEU A 49 -10.48 -7.81 7.89
CA LEU A 49 -11.69 -7.80 7.04
C LEU A 49 -11.60 -8.86 5.93
N GLY A 50 -10.47 -8.97 5.24
CA GLY A 50 -10.28 -9.97 4.18
C GLY A 50 -10.40 -11.41 4.69
N VAL A 51 -9.91 -11.70 5.89
CA VAL A 51 -10.11 -13.00 6.54
C VAL A 51 -11.58 -13.25 6.85
N ALA A 52 -12.30 -12.24 7.33
CA ALA A 52 -13.73 -12.34 7.65
C ALA A 52 -14.58 -12.59 6.39
N VAL A 53 -14.31 -11.86 5.30
CA VAL A 53 -14.96 -12.08 3.99
C VAL A 53 -14.70 -13.50 3.49
N ARG A 54 -13.44 -13.97 3.56
CA ARG A 54 -13.08 -15.33 3.12
C ARG A 54 -13.77 -16.42 3.94
N LYS A 55 -14.02 -16.15 5.24
CA LYS A 55 -14.76 -17.06 6.13
C LYS A 55 -16.27 -16.92 6.02
N GLN A 56 -16.76 -15.98 5.21
CA GLN A 56 -18.18 -15.64 5.08
C GLN A 56 -18.80 -15.11 6.38
N ASP A 57 -17.97 -14.54 7.29
CA ASP A 57 -18.43 -13.90 8.52
C ASP A 57 -19.09 -12.53 8.24
N ILE A 58 -18.63 -11.85 7.19
CA ILE A 58 -19.19 -10.60 6.64
C ILE A 58 -19.17 -10.66 5.11
N SER A 59 -19.99 -9.84 4.45
CA SER A 59 -19.98 -9.77 2.98
C SER A 59 -18.82 -8.89 2.45
N GLN A 60 -18.44 -9.08 1.18
CA GLN A 60 -17.45 -8.21 0.53
C GLN A 60 -17.93 -6.75 0.46
N ASP A 61 -19.20 -6.53 0.14
CA ASP A 61 -19.79 -5.18 0.06
C ASP A 61 -19.76 -4.48 1.41
N GLU A 62 -20.04 -5.21 2.49
CA GLU A 62 -19.96 -4.70 3.85
C GLU A 62 -18.52 -4.32 4.24
N ALA A 63 -17.54 -5.17 3.93
CA ALA A 63 -16.13 -4.88 4.17
C ALA A 63 -15.61 -3.66 3.38
N VAL A 64 -16.00 -3.55 2.11
CA VAL A 64 -15.63 -2.41 1.24
C VAL A 64 -16.29 -1.12 1.73
N SER A 65 -17.59 -1.16 2.02
CA SER A 65 -18.34 -0.02 2.54
C SER A 65 -17.74 0.47 3.86
N PHE A 66 -17.33 -0.45 4.73
CA PHE A 66 -16.64 -0.13 5.97
C PHE A 66 -15.31 0.60 5.73
N LEU A 67 -14.45 0.09 4.85
CA LEU A 67 -13.16 0.72 4.53
C LEU A 67 -13.35 2.10 3.90
N LEU A 68 -14.30 2.24 2.96
CA LEU A 68 -14.61 3.52 2.34
C LEU A 68 -15.12 4.54 3.36
N ASN A 69 -15.99 4.12 4.28
CA ASN A 69 -16.45 4.99 5.36
C ASN A 69 -15.30 5.40 6.29
N LEU A 70 -14.40 4.46 6.62
CA LEU A 70 -13.24 4.75 7.46
C LEU A 70 -12.30 5.78 6.82
N ILE A 71 -12.10 5.71 5.50
CA ILE A 71 -11.22 6.62 4.76
C ILE A 71 -11.89 7.98 4.53
N ASN A 72 -13.16 8.00 4.12
CA ASN A 72 -13.84 9.22 3.65
C ASN A 72 -14.52 10.01 4.78
N ASN A 73 -14.82 9.37 5.91
CA ASN A 73 -15.42 10.02 7.07
C ASN A 73 -14.42 10.00 8.24
N PRO A 74 -13.44 10.92 8.26
CA PRO A 74 -12.40 11.03 9.30
C PRO A 74 -12.95 11.54 10.64
N SER A 75 -14.27 11.59 10.79
CA SER A 75 -14.95 11.42 12.06
C SER A 75 -15.36 9.95 12.24
N PRO A 76 -14.42 9.02 12.51
CA PRO A 76 -14.78 7.75 13.11
C PRO A 76 -15.47 7.97 14.45
N ILE A 77 -15.47 9.19 15.00
CA ILE A 77 -16.02 9.61 16.29
C ILE A 77 -17.40 9.02 16.59
N GLU A 78 -18.33 8.88 15.65
CA GLU A 78 -19.60 8.21 15.97
C GLU A 78 -19.42 6.69 16.11
N GLY A 79 -18.75 6.05 15.15
CA GLY A 79 -18.42 4.63 15.20
C GLY A 79 -17.37 4.26 16.26
N TRP A 80 -16.62 5.22 16.81
CA TRP A 80 -15.54 5.05 17.78
C TRP A 80 -15.94 5.52 19.15
N LYS A 81 -16.73 6.58 19.32
CA LYS A 81 -17.36 6.89 20.61
C LYS A 81 -18.42 5.85 20.95
N ALA A 82 -19.17 5.34 19.98
CA ALA A 82 -20.10 4.23 20.20
C ALA A 82 -19.39 2.91 20.55
N THR A 83 -18.12 2.76 20.16
CA THR A 83 -17.33 1.54 20.29
C THR A 83 -16.36 1.65 21.48
N LEU A 84 -15.43 2.58 21.48
CA LEU A 84 -14.40 2.78 22.51
C LEU A 84 -14.79 3.76 23.65
N GLY A 85 -15.95 4.42 23.59
CA GLY A 85 -16.37 5.45 24.56
C GLY A 85 -15.68 6.81 24.36
N GLU A 86 -15.99 7.80 25.20
CA GLU A 86 -15.18 9.03 25.25
C GLU A 86 -13.78 8.72 25.80
N PRO A 87 -12.70 9.29 25.24
CA PRO A 87 -11.35 9.09 25.73
C PRO A 87 -11.16 9.77 27.11
N ASN A 88 -11.72 9.16 28.15
CA ASN A 88 -11.56 9.59 29.52
C ASN A 88 -10.16 9.26 29.98
N GLY A 89 -9.22 10.21 29.95
CA GLY A 89 -8.04 10.32 30.84
C GLY A 89 -7.04 9.14 30.98
N TYR A 90 -7.34 7.93 30.50
CA TYR A 90 -6.62 6.69 30.73
C TYR A 90 -5.39 6.55 29.84
N LEU A 91 -5.26 7.39 28.81
CA LEU A 91 -4.22 7.31 27.78
C LEU A 91 -3.20 8.45 27.91
N ARG A 92 -2.87 8.84 29.14
CA ARG A 92 -1.75 9.75 29.42
C ARG A 92 -0.51 8.94 29.78
N GLY A 93 0.26 8.60 28.75
CA GLY A 93 1.69 8.27 28.85
C GLY A 93 2.03 7.01 29.64
N GLY A 94 1.96 5.84 28.99
CA GLY A 94 2.49 4.59 29.50
C GLY A 94 2.35 3.47 28.45
N ASP A 95 3.23 2.47 28.52
CA ASP A 95 3.13 1.24 27.73
C ASP A 95 1.82 0.52 28.10
N ILE A 96 0.81 0.59 27.24
CA ILE A 96 -0.37 -0.26 27.37
C ILE A 96 0.03 -1.70 27.06
N THR A 97 -0.36 -2.62 27.93
CA THR A 97 -0.18 -4.05 27.69
C THR A 97 -1.17 -4.53 26.64
N LEU A 98 -0.82 -5.61 25.93
CA LEU A 98 -1.74 -6.24 24.96
C LEU A 98 -3.07 -6.60 25.62
N LYS A 99 -3.07 -6.96 26.90
CA LYS A 99 -4.27 -7.30 27.68
C LYS A 99 -5.18 -6.08 27.90
N GLU A 100 -4.63 -4.92 28.21
CA GLU A 100 -5.39 -3.67 28.35
C GLU A 100 -5.94 -3.20 27.01
N LEU A 101 -5.16 -3.33 25.93
CA LEU A 101 -5.65 -3.07 24.58
C LEU A 101 -6.80 -4.02 24.21
N TRP A 102 -6.68 -5.31 24.54
CA TRP A 102 -7.76 -6.28 24.38
C TRP A 102 -9.00 -5.91 25.18
N GLN A 103 -8.84 -5.41 26.40
CA GLN A 103 -9.98 -5.00 27.23
C GLN A 103 -10.69 -3.80 26.61
N LEU A 104 -9.94 -2.76 26.21
CA LEU A 104 -10.47 -1.61 25.48
C LEU A 104 -11.23 -2.04 24.22
N ILE A 105 -10.63 -2.92 23.43
CA ILE A 105 -11.25 -3.47 22.23
C ILE A 105 -12.45 -4.34 22.56
N SER A 106 -12.41 -5.18 23.61
CA SER A 106 -13.51 -6.07 23.98
C SER A 106 -14.75 -5.33 24.45
N HIS A 107 -14.57 -4.19 25.15
CA HIS A 107 -15.65 -3.29 25.50
C HIS A 107 -16.24 -2.61 24.26
N ALA A 108 -15.41 -2.38 23.25
CA ALA A 108 -15.78 -1.92 21.91
C ALA A 108 -16.47 -2.95 21.02
N VAL A 109 -16.11 -4.22 21.16
CA VAL A 109 -16.59 -5.33 20.32
C VAL A 109 -18.09 -5.63 20.50
N HIS A 110 -18.76 -4.99 21.46
CA HIS A 110 -20.23 -4.98 21.49
C HIS A 110 -20.87 -4.18 20.33
N ALA A 111 -20.10 -3.39 19.58
CA ALA A 111 -20.45 -2.94 18.24
C ALA A 111 -20.25 -4.10 17.23
N ALA A 112 -21.24 -4.99 17.14
CA ALA A 112 -21.21 -6.16 16.28
C ALA A 112 -21.23 -5.75 14.80
N GLY A 113 -20.13 -6.01 14.08
CA GLY A 113 -19.96 -5.68 12.67
C GLY A 113 -18.50 -5.78 12.23
N PRO A 114 -18.11 -5.14 11.12
CA PRO A 114 -16.77 -5.20 10.54
C PRO A 114 -15.64 -4.75 11.50
N TRP A 115 -15.95 -3.89 12.49
CA TRP A 115 -15.02 -3.43 13.51
C TRP A 115 -14.34 -4.55 14.28
N ARG A 116 -15.09 -5.59 14.66
CA ARG A 116 -14.54 -6.74 15.38
C ARG A 116 -13.39 -7.37 14.60
N HIS A 117 -13.59 -7.54 13.30
CA HIS A 117 -12.59 -8.14 12.40
C HIS A 117 -11.42 -7.21 12.13
N ALA A 118 -11.67 -5.90 11.98
CA ALA A 118 -10.62 -4.89 11.86
C ALA A 118 -9.70 -4.87 13.10
N PHE A 119 -10.28 -4.90 14.31
CA PHE A 119 -9.51 -4.97 15.56
C PHE A 119 -8.72 -6.26 15.69
N TYR A 120 -9.31 -7.41 15.36
CA TYR A 120 -8.56 -8.67 15.35
C TYR A 120 -7.36 -8.60 14.42
N GLY A 121 -7.53 -7.99 13.25
CA GLY A 121 -6.44 -7.78 12.30
C GLY A 121 -5.33 -6.88 12.86
N MET A 122 -5.66 -5.76 13.51
CA MET A 122 -4.67 -4.91 14.19
C MET A 122 -3.96 -5.62 15.35
N ILE A 123 -4.66 -6.48 16.09
CA ILE A 123 -4.01 -7.24 17.16
C ILE A 123 -3.09 -8.32 16.58
N ASP A 124 -3.46 -8.90 15.43
CA ASP A 124 -2.62 -9.87 14.77
C ASP A 124 -1.29 -9.25 14.33
N THR A 125 -1.28 -7.97 13.88
CA THR A 125 -0.02 -7.28 13.57
C THR A 125 0.87 -7.12 14.81
N ILE A 126 0.30 -6.99 16.01
CA ILE A 126 1.10 -7.01 17.26
C ILE A 126 1.66 -8.41 17.50
N ARG A 127 0.84 -9.45 17.34
CA ARG A 127 1.24 -10.84 17.61
C ARG A 127 2.31 -11.36 16.65
N THR A 128 2.28 -10.91 15.40
CA THR A 128 3.27 -11.26 14.37
C THR A 128 4.54 -10.41 14.44
N GLY A 129 4.59 -9.42 15.35
CA GLY A 129 5.73 -8.50 15.50
C GLY A 129 5.80 -7.43 14.41
N GLU A 130 4.72 -7.23 13.65
CA GLU A 130 4.60 -6.18 12.63
C GLU A 130 4.37 -4.79 13.23
N CYS A 131 3.78 -4.71 14.43
CA CYS A 131 3.55 -3.48 15.18
C CYS A 131 3.80 -3.69 16.67
N SER A 132 4.17 -2.63 17.37
CA SER A 132 4.08 -2.55 18.82
C SER A 132 2.65 -2.21 19.26
N THR A 133 2.32 -2.55 20.51
CA THR A 133 1.06 -2.13 21.13
C THR A 133 0.94 -0.59 21.17
N GLY A 134 2.06 0.10 21.38
CA GLY A 134 2.12 1.57 21.41
C GLY A 134 1.80 2.23 20.06
N GLU A 135 2.25 1.64 18.95
CA GLU A 135 1.93 2.15 17.60
C GLU A 135 0.45 1.97 17.27
N VAL A 136 -0.13 0.81 17.59
CA VAL A 136 -1.58 0.58 17.42
C VAL A 136 -2.37 1.56 18.27
N LEU A 137 -2.01 1.74 19.55
CA LEU A 137 -2.69 2.68 20.43
C LEU A 137 -2.59 4.13 19.93
N SER A 138 -1.40 4.56 19.51
CA SER A 138 -1.17 5.91 18.99
C SER A 138 -2.01 6.16 17.73
N PHE A 139 -2.05 5.18 16.82
CA PHE A 139 -2.92 5.20 15.65
C PHE A 139 -4.40 5.34 16.04
N LEU A 140 -4.85 4.60 17.07
CA LEU A 140 -6.21 4.72 17.57
C LEU A 140 -6.49 6.13 18.13
N ILE A 141 -5.63 6.64 19.02
CA ILE A 141 -5.81 7.97 19.63
C ILE A 141 -5.84 9.08 18.56
N ASP A 142 -4.93 9.03 17.60
CA ASP A 142 -4.86 10.04 16.54
C ASP A 142 -6.08 9.96 15.61
N SER A 143 -6.51 8.76 15.24
CA SER A 143 -7.75 8.55 14.46
C SER A 143 -8.99 9.08 15.21
N ALA A 144 -9.09 8.83 16.52
CA ALA A 144 -10.20 9.31 17.35
C ALA A 144 -10.22 10.86 17.46
N ARG A 145 -9.06 11.50 17.33
CA ARG A 145 -8.92 12.97 17.29
C ARG A 145 -9.19 13.55 15.91
N GLY A 146 -9.60 12.73 14.95
CA GLY A 146 -9.81 13.14 13.56
C GLY A 146 -8.51 13.49 12.84
N LYS A 147 -7.34 13.11 13.38
CA LYS A 147 -6.10 13.24 12.65
C LYS A 147 -6.05 12.16 11.58
N VAL A 148 -5.89 12.59 10.33
CA VAL A 148 -5.62 11.69 9.24
C VAL A 148 -4.11 11.42 9.24
N ALA A 149 -3.72 10.20 9.59
CA ALA A 149 -2.32 9.79 9.44
C ALA A 149 -1.92 9.88 7.96
N PRO A 150 -0.67 10.27 7.64
CA PRO A 150 -0.21 10.30 6.26
C PRO A 150 -0.25 8.88 5.69
N TYR A 151 -1.23 8.60 4.83
CA TYR A 151 -1.29 7.33 4.11
C TYR A 151 -0.19 7.31 3.07
N CYS A 152 0.83 6.50 3.30
CA CYS A 152 1.84 6.24 2.30
C CYS A 152 1.98 4.74 2.04
N GLY A 153 2.26 4.41 0.79
CA GLY A 153 2.40 3.05 0.31
C GLY A 153 3.69 2.92 -0.48
N GLY A 154 4.35 1.79 -0.32
CA GLY A 154 5.53 1.43 -1.10
C GLY A 154 5.29 0.13 -1.84
N LEU A 155 5.86 0.00 -3.04
CA LEU A 155 5.87 -1.25 -3.79
C LEU A 155 7.29 -1.80 -3.96
N THR A 156 7.43 -3.11 -3.89
CA THR A 156 8.64 -3.86 -4.25
C THR A 156 8.26 -4.97 -5.22
N VAL A 157 8.95 -5.03 -6.34
CA VAL A 157 8.84 -6.11 -7.32
C VAL A 157 10.11 -6.94 -7.26
N LEU A 158 9.94 -8.25 -7.12
CA LEU A 158 11.01 -9.24 -7.14
C LEU A 158 10.77 -10.21 -8.29
N ALA A 159 11.70 -10.26 -9.25
CA ALA A 159 11.71 -11.24 -10.32
C ALA A 159 12.85 -12.22 -10.11
N THR A 160 12.56 -13.52 -10.13
CA THR A 160 13.54 -14.60 -10.11
C THR A 160 13.46 -15.38 -11.41
N GLY A 161 14.60 -15.77 -11.96
CA GLY A 161 14.66 -16.47 -13.24
C GLY A 161 16.08 -16.78 -13.65
N THR A 162 16.32 -16.81 -14.95
CA THR A 162 17.67 -16.88 -15.52
C THR A 162 18.05 -15.58 -16.19
N ARG A 163 19.34 -15.22 -16.14
CA ARG A 163 20.01 -14.16 -16.89
C ARG A 163 21.19 -14.72 -17.65
N ASN A 164 21.15 -14.64 -18.99
CA ASN A 164 22.16 -15.26 -19.86
C ASN A 164 22.41 -16.75 -19.50
N GLY A 165 21.35 -17.49 -19.19
CA GLY A 165 21.42 -18.90 -18.80
C GLY A 165 21.83 -19.19 -17.34
N LEU A 166 22.13 -18.17 -16.54
CA LEU A 166 22.50 -18.31 -15.13
C LEU A 166 21.36 -17.89 -14.20
N PRO A 167 21.12 -18.54 -13.05
CA PRO A 167 20.13 -18.08 -12.09
C PRO A 167 20.35 -16.62 -11.68
N ALA A 168 19.29 -15.82 -11.69
CA ALA A 168 19.34 -14.40 -11.38
C ALA A 168 18.10 -13.93 -10.62
N VAL A 169 18.30 -12.88 -9.83
CA VAL A 169 17.26 -12.20 -9.07
C VAL A 169 17.36 -10.70 -9.35
N SER A 170 16.23 -10.09 -9.72
CA SER A 170 16.12 -8.66 -9.92
C SER A 170 15.08 -8.09 -8.96
N THR A 171 15.46 -7.05 -8.23
CA THR A 171 14.59 -6.37 -7.26
C THR A 171 14.47 -4.91 -7.64
N LYS A 172 13.24 -4.43 -7.73
CA LYS A 172 12.90 -3.02 -7.89
C LYS A 172 11.96 -2.60 -6.77
N ARG A 173 12.13 -1.39 -6.27
CA ARG A 173 11.30 -0.84 -5.20
C ARG A 173 11.06 0.64 -5.43
N THR A 174 9.97 1.16 -4.89
CA THR A 174 9.75 2.59 -4.73
C THR A 174 10.88 3.19 -3.89
N ALA A 175 11.61 4.18 -4.42
CA ALA A 175 12.75 4.77 -3.70
C ALA A 175 12.35 5.81 -2.66
N LYS A 176 11.36 6.67 -2.96
CA LYS A 176 10.82 7.68 -2.05
C LYS A 176 9.30 7.61 -2.03
N PHE A 177 8.69 7.94 -0.90
CA PHE A 177 7.24 7.93 -0.69
C PHE A 177 6.87 8.91 0.43
N GLY A 178 5.62 9.38 0.45
CA GLY A 178 5.13 10.35 1.44
C GLY A 178 5.45 11.81 1.10
N GLU A 179 5.47 12.69 2.12
CA GLU A 179 5.51 14.15 1.98
C GLU A 179 6.72 14.69 1.17
N GLY A 180 7.82 13.93 1.12
CA GLY A 180 9.02 14.26 0.33
C GLY A 180 9.07 13.65 -1.07
N SER A 181 8.00 13.03 -1.57
CA SER A 181 7.91 12.44 -2.90
C SER A 181 6.82 13.09 -3.73
N VAL A 182 7.10 13.43 -4.98
CA VAL A 182 6.10 13.92 -5.92
C VAL A 182 5.23 12.77 -6.41
N LEU A 183 5.84 11.68 -6.91
CA LEU A 183 5.11 10.60 -7.57
C LEU A 183 4.39 9.68 -6.58
N PHE A 184 4.98 9.42 -5.42
CA PHE A 184 4.45 8.54 -4.38
C PHE A 184 4.04 9.31 -3.11
N SER A 185 3.61 10.57 -3.25
CA SER A 185 3.01 11.34 -2.15
C SER A 185 1.71 10.72 -1.66
N ASN A 186 0.87 10.26 -2.59
CA ASN A 186 -0.41 9.60 -2.32
C ASN A 186 -0.87 8.78 -3.54
N MET A 187 -2.01 8.09 -3.42
CA MET A 187 -2.56 7.26 -4.49
C MET A 187 -2.95 8.06 -5.75
N ALA A 188 -3.45 9.29 -5.58
CA ALA A 188 -3.83 10.13 -6.70
C ALA A 188 -2.61 10.60 -7.49
N ALA A 189 -1.49 10.88 -6.81
CA ALA A 189 -0.25 11.27 -7.45
C ALA A 189 0.36 10.15 -8.31
N VAL A 190 0.40 8.90 -7.80
CA VAL A 190 0.98 7.77 -8.56
C VAL A 190 0.10 7.40 -9.75
N THR A 191 -1.22 7.30 -9.55
CA THR A 191 -2.16 6.92 -10.63
C THR A 191 -2.37 8.04 -11.64
N GLY A 192 -2.58 9.27 -11.17
CA GLY A 192 -2.74 10.46 -12.00
C GLY A 192 -1.45 10.84 -12.72
N GLY A 193 -0.30 10.74 -12.05
CA GLY A 193 1.02 10.98 -12.66
C GLY A 193 1.32 9.95 -13.76
N ALA A 194 1.07 8.66 -13.51
CA ALA A 194 1.21 7.63 -14.53
C ALA A 194 0.27 7.90 -15.73
N CYS A 195 -0.99 8.24 -15.47
CA CYS A 195 -1.95 8.59 -16.51
C CYS A 195 -1.47 9.80 -17.34
N ALA A 196 -1.02 10.88 -16.69
CA ALA A 196 -0.51 12.08 -17.36
C ALA A 196 0.74 11.77 -18.21
N ALA A 197 1.63 10.88 -17.77
CA ALA A 197 2.77 10.44 -18.56
C ALA A 197 2.33 9.65 -19.81
N PHE A 198 1.37 8.74 -19.69
CA PHE A 198 0.79 8.04 -20.85
C PHE A 198 0.11 9.01 -21.82
N MET A 199 -0.65 9.99 -21.31
CA MET A 199 -1.28 11.02 -22.15
C MET A 199 -0.24 11.88 -22.87
N THR A 200 0.87 12.21 -22.21
CA THR A 200 1.98 12.95 -22.84
C THR A 200 2.55 12.17 -24.03
N LEU A 201 2.81 10.87 -23.84
CA LEU A 201 3.26 10.00 -24.94
C LEU A 201 2.22 9.84 -26.05
N ALA A 202 0.93 9.88 -25.72
CA ALA A 202 -0.15 9.67 -26.68
C ALA A 202 -0.40 10.90 -27.54
N LEU A 203 -0.20 12.09 -26.97
CA LEU A 203 -0.37 13.38 -27.65
C LEU A 203 0.85 13.79 -28.47
N GLU A 204 2.01 13.17 -28.25
CA GLU A 204 3.21 13.44 -29.03
C GLU A 204 3.07 12.96 -30.48
N GLU A 205 3.43 13.85 -31.41
CA GLU A 205 3.34 13.58 -32.84
C GLU A 205 4.15 12.33 -33.21
N GLY A 206 3.49 11.36 -33.85
CA GLY A 206 4.13 10.16 -34.39
C GLY A 206 3.64 8.85 -33.79
N GLN A 207 2.81 8.86 -32.76
CA GLN A 207 2.24 7.62 -32.23
C GLN A 207 1.15 7.07 -33.16
N LYS A 208 1.34 5.84 -33.65
CA LYS A 208 0.45 5.20 -34.66
C LYS A 208 -0.30 3.99 -34.13
N LEU A 209 -0.06 3.61 -32.88
CA LEU A 209 -0.74 2.47 -32.25
C LEU A 209 -2.20 2.84 -31.94
N SER A 210 -3.13 2.04 -32.45
CA SER A 210 -4.57 2.16 -32.21
C SER A 210 -5.12 0.83 -31.68
N GLY A 211 -5.88 0.87 -30.59
CA GLY A 211 -6.44 -0.33 -29.98
C GLY A 211 -6.39 -0.29 -28.45
N VAL A 212 -6.65 -1.43 -27.83
CA VAL A 212 -6.55 -1.60 -26.38
C VAL A 212 -5.26 -2.35 -26.09
N PHE A 213 -4.38 -1.74 -25.31
CA PHE A 213 -3.06 -2.27 -24.98
C PHE A 213 -2.85 -2.26 -23.48
N ALA A 214 -2.07 -3.23 -23.00
CA ALA A 214 -1.46 -3.12 -21.69
C ALA A 214 -0.39 -2.01 -21.73
N PRO A 215 -0.12 -1.31 -20.62
CA PRO A 215 0.91 -0.28 -20.53
C PRO A 215 2.26 -0.69 -21.14
N GLU A 216 2.66 -1.93 -20.92
CA GLU A 216 3.90 -2.52 -21.39
C GLU A 216 3.98 -2.82 -22.89
N ASP A 217 2.83 -3.04 -23.54
CA ASP A 217 2.75 -3.28 -24.98
C ASP A 217 2.66 -1.95 -25.76
N TRP A 218 2.29 -0.87 -25.07
CA TRP A 218 2.03 0.43 -25.69
C TRP A 218 3.21 1.40 -25.61
N ALA A 219 3.92 1.44 -24.48
CA ALA A 219 5.07 2.32 -24.30
C ALA A 219 6.31 1.57 -23.81
N GLU A 220 7.46 1.91 -24.40
CA GLU A 220 8.75 1.48 -23.86
C GLU A 220 8.93 2.06 -22.44
N PRO A 221 9.41 1.27 -21.46
CA PRO A 221 9.58 1.73 -20.08
C PRO A 221 10.42 3.01 -19.94
N GLN A 222 11.46 3.18 -20.77
CA GLN A 222 12.28 4.38 -20.78
C GLN A 222 11.53 5.61 -21.29
N ALA A 223 10.68 5.45 -22.31
CA ALA A 223 9.86 6.54 -22.81
C ALA A 223 8.88 7.00 -21.73
N PHE A 224 8.27 6.05 -21.02
CA PHE A 224 7.40 6.33 -19.88
C PHE A 224 8.14 7.06 -18.74
N CYS A 225 9.34 6.62 -18.35
CA CYS A 225 10.14 7.30 -17.32
C CYS A 225 10.52 8.74 -17.73
N LYS A 226 10.85 8.96 -19.02
CA LYS A 226 11.11 10.31 -19.54
C LYS A 226 9.86 11.18 -19.51
N ALA A 227 8.70 10.62 -19.83
CA ALA A 227 7.42 11.34 -19.75
C ALA A 227 7.08 11.71 -18.30
N LEU A 228 7.33 10.84 -17.32
CA LEU A 228 7.21 11.17 -15.89
C LEU A 228 8.08 12.38 -15.51
N GLY A 229 9.32 12.44 -15.99
CA GLY A 229 10.20 13.60 -15.75
C GLY A 229 9.64 14.90 -16.35
N ARG A 230 9.00 14.82 -17.52
CA ARG A 230 8.41 15.99 -18.20
C ARG A 230 7.17 16.54 -17.49
N ILE A 231 6.41 15.70 -16.79
CA ILE A 231 5.28 16.14 -15.97
C ILE A 231 5.71 16.61 -14.57
N GLY A 232 7.02 16.73 -14.32
CA GLY A 232 7.57 17.33 -13.10
C GLY A 232 7.97 16.33 -12.01
N VAL A 233 8.03 15.03 -12.29
CA VAL A 233 8.59 14.06 -11.33
C VAL A 233 10.11 14.27 -11.23
N PRO A 234 10.67 14.48 -10.02
CA PRO A 234 12.10 14.70 -9.83
C PRO A 234 12.96 13.55 -10.35
N HIS A 235 14.12 13.88 -10.92
CA HIS A 235 15.03 12.87 -11.49
C HIS A 235 15.52 11.86 -10.44
N ASP A 236 15.76 12.28 -9.20
CA ASP A 236 16.19 11.39 -8.12
C ASP A 236 15.11 10.38 -7.70
N GLU A 237 13.82 10.71 -7.88
CA GLU A 237 12.71 9.77 -7.79
C GLU A 237 12.62 8.80 -8.98
N LEU A 238 13.31 9.08 -10.09
CA LEU A 238 13.30 8.24 -11.30
C LEU A 238 14.65 7.54 -11.57
N ALA A 239 15.73 7.99 -10.95
CA ALA A 239 17.11 7.58 -11.28
C ALA A 239 17.30 6.06 -11.20
N HIS A 240 16.67 5.42 -10.20
CA HIS A 240 16.70 3.98 -10.00
C HIS A 240 15.93 3.15 -11.06
N TRP A 241 15.13 3.83 -11.90
CA TRP A 241 14.42 3.28 -13.06
C TRP A 241 15.11 3.63 -14.39
N ILE A 242 15.83 4.75 -14.46
CA ILE A 242 16.48 5.27 -15.67
C ILE A 242 17.91 4.73 -15.86
N ASP A 243 18.69 4.54 -14.77
CA ASP A 243 20.14 4.27 -14.85
C ASP A 243 20.58 2.81 -15.05
N HIS A 244 19.72 1.97 -15.63
CA HIS A 244 20.18 0.71 -16.22
C HIS A 244 19.98 0.74 -17.72
N GLY A 245 20.95 1.36 -18.40
CA GLY A 245 21.19 1.13 -19.82
C GLY A 245 21.48 -0.35 -20.09
N SER A 246 20.42 -1.14 -20.23
CA SER A 246 20.35 -2.43 -20.93
C SER A 246 18.98 -3.06 -20.68
N VAL A 247 17.92 -2.49 -21.25
CA VAL A 247 16.68 -3.26 -21.48
C VAL A 247 16.86 -4.28 -22.63
N ASN A 248 18.03 -4.29 -23.28
CA ASN A 248 18.41 -5.30 -24.28
C ASN A 248 19.08 -6.57 -23.73
N SER A 249 19.14 -6.78 -22.42
CA SER A 249 19.29 -8.13 -21.87
C SER A 249 18.06 -8.45 -21.04
N ARG A 250 17.00 -8.86 -21.77
CA ARG A 250 15.87 -9.60 -21.20
C ARG A 250 16.46 -10.62 -20.24
N LEU A 251 15.92 -10.60 -19.01
CA LEU A 251 16.47 -11.20 -17.80
C LEU A 251 17.61 -12.13 -18.10
#